data_AF-A0A936E9L5-F1
#
_entry.id   AF-A0A936E9L5-F1
#
_cell.length_a   1.000
_cell.length_b   1.000
_cell.length_c   1.000
_cell.angle_alpha   90.00
_cell.angle_beta   90.00
_cell.angle_gamma   90.00
#
_symmetry.space_group_name_H-M   'P 1'
#
loop_
_entity.id
_entity.type
_entity.pdbx_description
1 polymer ?
#
loop_
_entity_poly.entity_id
_entity_poly.type
_entity_poly.pdbx_seq_one_letter_code
_entity_poly.pdbx_strand_id
1 'polypeptide(L)'
;MWGDGTLELANDITAAPNLPPLPRLGLTLSLAEGFEQLSWFGRGPHECYRDRQEGAAVGIYHSTVSEQYVPYIMPQENGNHTEVRWLTLTNGNGLTLKVWGNPPLEMSASHLSAADLTAARHTYELDPRPETILNLDFQQSGLGGASCT
;
A
#
# COMPACT_ATOMS: atom_id res chain seq x y z
N MET A 1 -16.78 17.66 0.43
CA MET A 1 -15.58 18.50 0.25
C MET A 1 -15.71 19.67 1.17
N TRP A 2 -14.73 19.85 2.04
CA TRP A 2 -14.69 20.92 3.04
C TRP A 2 -13.99 22.16 2.46
N GLY A 3 -14.20 23.32 3.08
CA GLY A 3 -13.67 24.61 2.59
C GLY A 3 -12.14 24.75 2.65
N ASP A 4 -11.45 23.80 3.27
CA ASP A 4 -9.99 23.69 3.36
C ASP A 4 -9.38 22.77 2.29
N GLY A 5 -10.20 22.23 1.37
CA GLY A 5 -9.77 21.28 0.35
C GLY A 5 -9.78 19.82 0.80
N THR A 6 -10.21 19.53 2.03
CA THR A 6 -10.33 18.15 2.52
C THR A 6 -11.48 17.42 1.84
N LEU A 7 -11.21 16.17 1.42
CA LEU A 7 -12.20 15.27 0.86
C LEU A 7 -12.35 14.07 1.79
N GLU A 8 -13.57 13.83 2.25
CA GLU A 8 -13.93 12.67 3.06
C GLU A 8 -14.50 11.58 2.16
N LEU A 9 -13.94 10.38 2.26
CA LEU A 9 -14.35 9.20 1.51
C LEU A 9 -14.88 8.14 2.48
N ALA A 10 -16.15 7.80 2.35
CA ALA A 10 -16.76 6.67 3.02
C ALA A 10 -17.24 5.68 1.95
N ASN A 11 -16.82 4.42 2.05
CA ASN A 11 -17.23 3.35 1.15
C ASN A 11 -17.93 2.25 1.94
N ASP A 12 -19.22 2.08 1.68
CA ASP A 12 -20.01 0.97 2.22
C ASP A 12 -20.08 -0.16 1.19
N ILE A 13 -19.44 -1.29 1.50
CA ILE A 13 -19.36 -2.44 0.60
C ILE A 13 -20.18 -3.58 1.18
N THR A 14 -21.21 -4.01 0.45
CA THR A 14 -22.00 -5.20 0.77
C THR A 14 -21.55 -6.35 -0.11
N ALA A 15 -20.85 -7.32 0.47
CA ALA A 15 -20.42 -8.51 -0.25
C ALA A 15 -21.60 -9.46 -0.53
N ALA A 16 -21.62 -10.08 -1.71
CA ALA A 16 -22.61 -11.13 -2.00
C ALA A 16 -22.31 -12.39 -1.15
N PRO A 17 -23.32 -13.21 -0.81
CA PRO A 17 -23.18 -14.31 0.16
C PRO A 17 -22.13 -15.37 -0.19
N ASN A 18 -21.83 -15.53 -1.49
CA ASN A 18 -20.98 -16.61 -2.00
C ASN A 18 -19.68 -16.10 -2.61
N LEU A 19 -19.17 -14.95 -2.14
CA LEU A 19 -17.85 -14.49 -2.58
C LEU A 19 -16.75 -15.41 -2.04
N PRO A 20 -15.75 -15.76 -2.87
CA PRO A 20 -14.54 -16.39 -2.35
C PRO A 20 -13.80 -15.43 -1.41
N PRO A 21 -12.86 -15.93 -0.59
CA PRO A 21 -12.00 -15.08 0.23
C PRO A 21 -11.36 -13.98 -0.61
N LEU A 22 -11.52 -12.73 -0.19
CA LEU A 22 -10.99 -11.58 -0.90
C LEU A 22 -9.51 -11.37 -0.53
N PRO A 23 -8.62 -11.15 -1.51
CA PRO A 23 -7.22 -10.86 -1.22
C PRO A 23 -7.07 -9.53 -0.47
N ARG A 24 -7.89 -8.54 -0.79
CA ARG A 24 -7.90 -7.21 -0.15
C ARG A 24 -9.23 -6.48 -0.36
N LEU A 25 -9.49 -5.50 0.50
CA LEU A 25 -10.61 -4.57 0.39
C LEU A 25 -10.11 -3.14 0.64
N GLY A 26 -10.17 -2.29 -0.38
CA GLY A 26 -9.57 -0.96 -0.31
C GLY A 26 -9.76 -0.13 -1.58
N LEU A 27 -9.04 0.97 -1.64
CA LEU A 27 -8.93 1.86 -2.79
C LEU A 27 -7.51 1.82 -3.34
N THR A 28 -7.38 1.81 -4.65
CA THR A 28 -6.12 2.00 -5.35
C THR A 28 -6.17 3.33 -6.11
N LEU A 29 -5.18 4.17 -5.89
CA LEU A 29 -5.01 5.46 -6.52
C LEU A 29 -3.75 5.43 -7.39
N SER A 30 -3.86 5.88 -8.64
CA SER A 30 -2.70 6.14 -9.49
C SER A 30 -2.38 7.63 -9.40
N LEU A 31 -1.27 7.97 -8.78
CA LEU A 31 -0.79 9.34 -8.68
C LEU A 31 0.12 9.66 -9.87
N ALA A 32 0.12 10.93 -10.27
CA ALA A 32 1.00 11.40 -11.34
C ALA A 32 2.49 11.14 -11.01
N GLU A 33 3.33 11.19 -12.03
CA GLU A 33 4.78 11.01 -11.89
C GLU A 33 5.39 11.93 -10.83
N GLY A 34 6.38 11.39 -10.11
CA GLY A 34 7.25 12.15 -9.20
C GLY A 34 6.77 12.22 -7.75
N PHE A 35 5.62 11.65 -7.40
CA PHE A 35 5.21 11.45 -6.00
C PHE A 35 6.04 10.34 -5.34
N GLU A 36 7.24 10.72 -4.90
CA GLU A 36 8.27 9.76 -4.48
C GLU A 36 8.51 9.75 -2.96
N GLN A 37 8.33 10.88 -2.29
CA GLN A 37 8.68 11.03 -0.88
C GLN A 37 7.54 10.54 0.00
N LEU A 38 7.75 9.43 0.71
CA LEU A 38 6.75 8.78 1.55
C LEU A 38 7.07 8.97 3.03
N SER A 39 6.07 9.44 3.78
CA SER A 39 6.11 9.42 5.25
C SER A 39 4.81 8.84 5.78
N TRP A 40 4.88 8.08 6.87
CA TRP A 40 3.67 7.52 7.49
C TRP A 40 3.83 7.38 9.00
N PHE A 41 2.68 7.40 9.69
CA PHE A 41 2.57 7.01 11.09
C PHE A 41 1.78 5.72 11.20
N GLY A 42 2.48 4.62 11.47
CA GLY A 42 1.93 3.27 11.53
C GLY A 42 3.05 2.28 11.84
N ARG A 43 2.87 1.01 11.47
CA ARG A 43 3.92 0.00 11.64
C ARG A 43 5.04 0.18 10.61
N GLY A 44 6.28 -0.11 11.01
CA GLY A 44 7.45 -0.04 10.16
C GLY A 44 8.76 -0.34 10.90
N PRO A 45 9.93 -0.07 10.27
CA PRO A 45 10.10 0.51 8.93
C PRO A 45 9.97 -0.50 7.78
N HIS A 46 10.02 -1.80 8.08
CA HIS A 46 9.92 -2.88 7.08
C HIS A 46 8.47 -3.29 6.85
N GLU A 47 8.21 -3.94 5.71
CA GLU A 47 6.86 -4.41 5.37
C GLU A 47 6.29 -5.38 6.42
N CYS A 48 5.00 -5.23 6.68
CA CYS A 48 4.24 -6.06 7.60
C CYS A 48 2.85 -6.38 7.04
N TYR A 49 2.30 -7.49 7.53
CA TYR A 49 0.98 -7.98 7.15
C TYR A 49 0.21 -8.36 8.40
N ARG A 50 -1.11 -8.49 8.28
CA ARG A 50 -2.01 -8.75 9.42
C ARG A 50 -1.57 -9.90 10.33
N ASP A 51 -1.00 -10.96 9.76
CA ASP A 51 -0.49 -12.15 10.46
C ASP A 51 1.04 -12.14 10.66
N ARG A 52 1.75 -11.11 10.18
CA ARG A 52 3.20 -10.92 10.30
C ARG A 52 3.53 -9.45 10.56
N GLN A 53 3.21 -8.97 11.77
CA GLN A 53 3.38 -7.56 12.15
C GLN A 53 4.05 -7.30 13.50
N GLU A 54 4.23 -8.32 14.35
CA GLU A 54 4.80 -8.15 15.69
C GLU A 54 6.25 -7.62 15.68
N GLY A 55 6.99 -7.86 14.58
CA GLY A 55 8.35 -7.32 14.39
C GLY A 55 8.39 -5.84 14.00
N ALA A 56 7.27 -5.25 13.59
CA ALA A 56 7.18 -3.88 13.13
C ALA A 56 6.55 -3.00 14.23
N ALA A 57 7.30 -2.00 14.70
CA ALA A 57 6.84 -1.09 15.75
C ALA A 57 5.98 0.03 15.17
N VAL A 58 5.07 0.59 15.99
CA VAL A 58 4.31 1.77 15.59
C VAL A 58 5.16 3.02 15.80
N GLY A 59 5.35 3.81 14.75
CA GLY A 59 6.21 4.99 14.75
C GLY A 59 6.03 5.84 13.51
N ILE A 60 6.73 6.98 13.46
CA ILE A 60 6.78 7.82 12.26
C ILE A 60 8.01 7.40 11.46
N TYR A 61 7.77 6.98 10.22
CA TYR A 61 8.79 6.50 9.30
C TYR A 61 8.80 7.34 8.03
N HIS A 62 9.95 7.34 7.36
CA HIS A 62 10.22 8.07 6.13
C HIS A 62 10.97 7.14 5.18
N SER A 63 10.64 7.19 3.90
CA SER A 63 11.29 6.43 2.83
C SER A 63 10.92 7.05 1.48
N THR A 64 11.33 6.40 0.39
CA THR A 64 10.78 6.68 -0.94
C THR A 64 9.93 5.52 -1.45
N VAL A 65 9.05 5.78 -2.42
CA VAL A 65 8.25 4.73 -3.08
C VAL A 65 9.15 3.64 -3.67
N SER A 66 10.26 4.03 -4.28
CA SER A 66 11.26 3.09 -4.81
C SER A 66 11.91 2.21 -3.74
N GLU A 67 12.17 2.76 -2.55
CA GLU A 67 12.76 2.02 -1.42
C GLU A 67 11.79 1.04 -0.76
N GLN A 68 10.48 1.20 -0.97
CA GLN A 68 9.47 0.28 -0.46
C GLN A 68 9.42 -1.05 -1.24
N TYR A 69 10.05 -1.12 -2.41
CA TYR A 69 10.08 -2.33 -3.21
C TYR A 69 10.96 -3.41 -2.57
N VAL A 70 10.39 -4.60 -2.37
CA VAL A 70 11.14 -5.78 -1.89
C VAL A 70 11.35 -6.75 -3.06
N PRO A 71 12.60 -7.01 -3.49
CA PRO A 71 12.89 -7.83 -4.67
C PRO A 71 12.85 -9.33 -4.36
N TYR A 72 11.65 -9.85 -4.11
CA TYR A 72 11.44 -11.30 -4.02
C TYR A 72 11.83 -12.01 -5.32
N ILE A 73 12.43 -13.20 -5.24
CA ILE A 73 12.98 -13.94 -6.39
C ILE A 73 11.90 -14.14 -7.47
N MET A 74 10.73 -14.61 -7.05
CA MET A 74 9.52 -14.56 -7.86
C MET A 74 8.76 -13.28 -7.48
N PRO A 75 8.49 -12.38 -8.44
CA PRO A 75 7.69 -11.18 -8.19
C PRO A 75 6.35 -11.53 -7.55
N GLN A 76 6.03 -10.82 -6.47
CA GLN A 76 4.82 -11.03 -5.68
C GLN A 76 4.49 -9.76 -4.89
N GLU A 77 3.33 -9.74 -4.24
CA GLU A 77 2.90 -8.65 -3.35
C GLU A 77 3.98 -8.32 -2.31
N ASN A 78 4.26 -7.03 -2.13
CA ASN A 78 5.28 -6.52 -1.22
C ASN A 78 4.99 -5.07 -0.78
N GLY A 79 5.66 -4.62 0.27
CA GLY A 79 5.68 -3.21 0.68
C GLY A 79 4.47 -2.75 1.49
N ASN A 80 3.68 -3.67 2.06
CA ASN A 80 2.53 -3.33 2.89
C ASN A 80 2.93 -2.85 4.29
N HIS A 81 2.18 -1.90 4.85
CA HIS A 81 2.28 -1.41 6.22
C HIS A 81 0.91 -1.40 6.88
N THR A 82 0.81 -1.92 8.09
CA THR A 82 -0.45 -1.99 8.84
C THR A 82 -0.56 -0.90 9.92
N GLU A 83 -1.78 -0.72 10.44
CA GLU A 83 -2.11 0.27 11.48
C GLU A 83 -1.69 1.71 11.13
N VAL A 84 -1.72 2.06 9.84
CA VAL A 84 -1.37 3.39 9.36
C VAL A 84 -2.49 4.37 9.66
N ARG A 85 -2.18 5.36 10.49
CA ARG A 85 -3.11 6.41 10.93
C ARG A 85 -3.12 7.57 9.95
N TRP A 86 -1.96 7.90 9.41
CA TRP A 86 -1.82 8.86 8.33
C TRP A 86 -0.58 8.54 7.50
N LEU A 87 -0.62 8.99 6.24
CA LEU A 87 0.55 9.01 5.36
C LEU A 87 0.57 10.29 4.52
N THR A 88 1.74 10.63 4.03
CA THR A 88 1.97 11.70 3.06
C THR A 88 2.81 11.17 1.91
N LEU A 89 2.39 11.49 0.68
CA LEU A 89 3.21 11.36 -0.51
C LEU A 89 3.45 12.76 -1.08
N THR A 90 4.72 13.14 -1.21
CA THR A 90 5.12 14.45 -1.70
C THR A 90 5.92 14.33 -2.99
N ASN A 91 5.60 15.17 -3.97
CA ASN A 91 6.37 15.23 -5.21
C ASN A 91 7.53 16.24 -5.14
N GLY A 92 8.41 16.21 -6.16
CA GLY A 92 9.56 17.12 -6.24
C GLY A 92 9.23 18.62 -6.28
N ASN A 93 7.99 18.98 -6.60
CA ASN A 93 7.51 20.37 -6.62
C ASN A 93 6.90 20.80 -5.26
N GLY A 94 6.88 19.91 -4.26
CA GLY A 94 6.31 20.17 -2.94
C GLY A 94 4.80 19.93 -2.83
N LEU A 95 4.12 19.51 -3.90
CA LEU A 95 2.72 19.10 -3.82
C LEU A 95 2.62 17.81 -3.01
N THR A 96 1.77 17.82 -1.99
CA THR A 96 1.64 16.71 -1.03
C THR A 96 0.21 16.19 -1.01
N LEU A 97 0.06 14.89 -1.23
CA LEU A 97 -1.16 14.15 -0.89
C LEU A 97 -1.04 13.71 0.57
N LYS A 98 -2.04 14.05 1.38
CA LYS A 98 -2.13 13.57 2.77
C LYS A 98 -3.40 12.75 2.95
N VAL A 99 -3.24 11.57 3.54
CA VAL A 99 -4.34 10.65 3.81
C VAL A 99 -4.39 10.37 5.30
N TRP A 100 -5.59 10.35 5.86
CA TRP A 100 -5.85 9.95 7.24
C TRP A 100 -6.78 8.74 7.22
N GLY A 101 -6.39 7.69 7.95
CA GLY A 101 -7.25 6.54 8.21
C GLY A 101 -8.16 6.81 9.39
N ASN A 102 -9.47 6.62 9.21
CA ASN A 102 -10.43 6.57 10.29
C ASN A 102 -11.46 5.45 10.05
N PRO A 103 -11.22 4.21 10.51
CA PRO A 103 -10.12 3.73 11.38
C PRO A 103 -8.74 3.65 10.68
N PRO A 104 -7.64 3.33 11.41
CA PRO A 104 -6.35 3.08 10.77
C PRO A 104 -6.45 2.05 9.65
N LEU A 105 -5.67 2.25 8.59
CA LEU A 105 -5.70 1.48 7.34
C LEU A 105 -4.42 0.67 7.16
N GLU A 106 -4.42 -0.23 6.18
CA GLU A 106 -3.20 -0.79 5.60
C GLU A 106 -2.83 -0.02 4.33
N MET A 107 -1.54 0.12 4.03
CA MET A 107 -1.09 0.85 2.85
C MET A 107 0.15 0.24 2.21
N SER A 108 0.23 0.40 0.88
CA SER A 108 1.46 0.21 0.12
C SER A 108 1.58 1.29 -0.95
N ALA A 109 2.81 1.66 -1.28
CA ALA A 109 3.11 2.57 -2.38
C ALA A 109 4.17 1.93 -3.28
N SER A 110 3.90 1.85 -4.57
CA SER A 110 4.76 1.12 -5.52
C SER A 110 4.74 1.73 -6.91
N HIS A 111 5.83 1.56 -7.65
CA HIS A 111 5.88 1.80 -9.10
C HIS A 111 5.42 0.60 -9.94
N LEU A 112 4.97 -0.48 -9.30
CA LEU A 112 4.49 -1.69 -9.95
C LEU A 112 3.05 -1.96 -9.54
N SER A 113 2.19 -2.25 -10.51
CA SER A 113 0.82 -2.66 -10.21
C SER A 113 0.77 -4.13 -9.80
N ALA A 114 -0.31 -4.53 -9.12
CA ALA A 114 -0.56 -5.93 -8.82
C ALA A 114 -0.61 -6.80 -10.10
N ALA A 115 -1.08 -6.24 -11.22
CA ALA A 115 -1.10 -6.93 -12.50
C ALA A 115 0.33 -7.15 -13.06
N ASP A 116 1.21 -6.16 -12.92
CA ASP A 116 2.61 -6.28 -13.36
C ASP A 116 3.33 -7.36 -12.54
N LEU A 117 3.17 -7.34 -11.21
CA LEU A 117 3.73 -8.35 -10.32
C LEU A 117 3.19 -9.75 -10.61
N THR A 118 1.91 -9.88 -10.95
CA THR A 118 1.27 -11.17 -11.27
C THR A 118 1.76 -11.74 -12.61
N ALA A 119 2.05 -10.89 -13.58
CA ALA A 119 2.47 -11.31 -14.92
C ALA A 119 3.94 -11.76 -14.97
N ALA A 120 4.80 -11.15 -14.16
CA ALA A 120 6.23 -11.41 -14.14
C ALA A 120 6.59 -12.70 -13.37
N ARG A 121 7.56 -13.44 -13.88
CA ARG A 121 8.16 -14.61 -13.19
C ARG A 121 9.53 -14.31 -12.60
N HIS A 122 10.18 -13.27 -13.09
CA HIS A 122 11.50 -12.85 -12.64
C HIS A 122 11.57 -11.33 -12.51
N THR A 123 12.39 -10.84 -11.60
CA THR A 123 12.49 -9.40 -11.29
C THR A 123 12.94 -8.54 -12.48
N TYR A 124 13.71 -9.08 -13.42
CA TYR A 124 14.14 -8.34 -14.62
C TYR A 124 13.04 -8.14 -15.67
N GLU A 125 11.91 -8.84 -15.53
CA GLU A 125 10.73 -8.68 -16.40
C GLU A 125 9.84 -7.52 -15.95
N LEU A 126 10.09 -6.96 -14.75
CA LEU A 126 9.36 -5.84 -14.19
C LEU A 126 9.89 -4.52 -14.76
N ASP A 127 8.97 -3.69 -15.22
CA ASP A 127 9.26 -2.32 -15.68
C ASP A 127 8.56 -1.33 -14.74
N PRO A 128 9.29 -0.69 -13.80
CA PRO A 128 8.72 0.31 -12.91
C PRO A 128 8.08 1.46 -13.69
N ARG A 129 6.84 1.78 -13.33
CA ARG A 129 6.06 2.84 -13.94
C ARG A 129 6.50 4.22 -13.45
N PRO A 130 6.33 5.28 -14.25
CA PRO A 130 6.56 6.64 -13.79
C PRO A 130 5.54 7.06 -12.71
N GLU A 131 4.32 6.51 -12.75
CA GLU A 131 3.30 6.78 -11.73
C GLU A 131 3.60 6.11 -10.39
N THR A 132 3.04 6.67 -9.32
CA THR A 132 2.99 6.04 -7.99
C THR A 132 1.63 5.42 -7.79
N ILE A 133 1.60 4.10 -7.59
CA ILE A 133 0.39 3.35 -7.26
C ILE A 133 0.28 3.29 -5.74
N LEU A 134 -0.67 4.03 -5.19
CA LEU A 134 -0.98 4.06 -3.77
C LEU A 134 -2.20 3.19 -3.48
N ASN A 135 -2.00 2.26 -2.56
CA ASN A 135 -2.98 1.33 -2.06
C ASN A 135 -3.41 1.76 -0.65
N LEU A 136 -4.72 1.91 -0.44
CA LEU A 136 -5.34 2.32 0.82
C LEU A 136 -6.39 1.27 1.21
N ASP A 137 -6.01 0.31 2.02
CA ASP A 137 -6.85 -0.84 2.34
C ASP A 137 -7.50 -0.72 3.71
N PHE A 138 -8.80 -1.01 3.75
CA PHE A 138 -9.45 -1.30 5.01
C PHE A 138 -8.83 -2.57 5.63
N GLN A 139 -8.57 -3.58 4.78
CA GLN A 139 -7.88 -4.77 5.20
C GLN A 139 -7.28 -5.53 4.00
N GLN A 140 -6.12 -6.14 4.22
CA GLN A 140 -5.51 -7.12 3.33
C GLN A 140 -5.50 -8.50 4.01
N SER A 141 -5.57 -9.55 3.20
CA SER A 141 -5.38 -10.92 3.70
C SER A 141 -3.95 -11.09 4.22
N GLY A 142 -3.81 -11.91 5.26
CA GLY A 142 -2.48 -12.31 5.75
C GLY A 142 -1.72 -13.15 4.72
N LEU A 143 -0.41 -13.29 4.91
CA LEU A 143 0.44 -14.09 4.03
C LEU A 143 0.16 -15.59 4.14
N GLY A 144 -0.22 -16.06 5.33
CA GLY A 144 -0.38 -17.48 5.64
C GLY A 144 0.93 -18.27 5.49
N GLY A 145 0.80 -19.53 5.07
CA GLY A 145 1.92 -20.46 4.88
C GLY A 145 1.65 -21.55 3.83
N ALA A 146 0.71 -21.32 2.92
CA ALA A 146 0.16 -22.33 2.02
C ALA A 146 1.09 -22.76 0.87
N SER A 147 2.33 -22.26 0.83
CA SER A 147 3.33 -22.69 -0.15
C SER A 147 3.77 -24.14 0.05
N CYS A 148 3.71 -24.65 1.28
CA CYS A 148 4.04 -26.04 1.65
C CYS A 148 3.18 -26.52 2.84
N THR A 149 1.88 -26.74 2.65
CA THR A 149 0.99 -27.35 3.68
C THR A 149 -0.02 -28.30 3.05
#